data_AF-A0A2H6EGW0-F1
#
_entry.id   AF-A0A2H6EGW0-F1
#
_cell.length_a   1.000
_cell.length_b   1.000
_cell.length_c   1.000
_cell.angle_alpha   90.00
_cell.angle_beta   90.00
_cell.angle_gamma   90.00
#
_symmetry.space_group_name_H-M   'P 1'
#
loop_
_entity.id
_entity.type
_entity.pdbx_description
1 polymer ?
#
loop_
_entity_poly.entity_id
_entity_poly.type
_entity_poly.pdbx_seq_one_letter_code
_entity_poly.pdbx_strand_id
1 'polypeptide(L)'
;MRTGLTVIMVIVSLSFYSVSCSQNNQLAGKNESVINKITFDIDSLNEEGLYGPPDRLHALDYKFCIPMEDEFKNEVEKIDPSIKIYPGSSSKQGCGNGEYLCIGNTHQQDFKQKLIKLASLDYIIRIDRMVWE
;
A
#
# COMPACT_ATOMS: atom_id res chain seq x y z
N MET A 1 63.31 -40.95 -15.54
CA MET A 1 63.23 -39.48 -15.56
C MET A 1 62.99 -39.00 -17.00
N ARG A 2 61.73 -38.78 -17.38
CA ARG A 2 61.24 -38.19 -18.65
C ARG A 2 59.90 -37.53 -18.31
N THR A 3 59.90 -36.25 -17.95
CA THR A 3 59.53 -35.08 -18.79
C THR A 3 58.07 -35.06 -19.26
N GLY A 4 57.34 -34.04 -18.79
CA GLY A 4 56.49 -33.23 -19.66
C GLY A 4 55.00 -33.59 -19.73
N LEU A 5 54.24 -33.20 -18.71
CA LEU A 5 52.79 -33.05 -18.76
C LEU A 5 52.49 -31.76 -19.56
N THR A 6 52.12 -31.87 -20.83
CA THR A 6 51.76 -30.72 -21.67
C THR A 6 50.27 -30.39 -21.51
N VAL A 7 50.05 -29.18 -21.03
CA VAL A 7 48.79 -28.45 -20.83
C VAL A 7 47.80 -28.66 -21.99
N ILE A 8 46.69 -29.32 -21.71
CA ILE A 8 45.52 -29.35 -22.60
C ILE A 8 44.80 -28.01 -22.45
N MET A 9 45.04 -27.14 -23.43
CA MET A 9 44.35 -25.87 -23.62
C MET A 9 43.14 -26.09 -24.52
N VAL A 10 42.11 -25.25 -24.34
CA VAL A 10 40.92 -25.06 -25.20
C VAL A 10 39.89 -26.21 -25.04
N ILE A 11 38.64 -26.04 -24.59
CA ILE A 11 37.63 -24.99 -24.76
C ILE A 11 36.71 -25.04 -23.52
N VAL A 12 36.87 -24.13 -22.55
CA VAL A 12 35.78 -23.87 -21.59
C VAL A 12 34.84 -22.93 -22.32
N SER A 13 33.86 -23.51 -23.02
CA SER A 13 32.78 -22.77 -23.65
C SER A 13 32.00 -22.03 -22.58
N LEU A 14 32.33 -20.75 -22.46
CA LEU A 14 31.58 -19.67 -21.83
C LEU A 14 30.09 -19.82 -22.18
N SER A 15 29.35 -20.56 -21.35
CA SER A 15 27.91 -20.47 -21.30
C SER A 15 27.58 -19.42 -20.24
N PHE A 16 27.88 -18.17 -20.58
CA PHE A 16 27.30 -16.99 -19.92
C PHE A 16 25.80 -17.04 -20.22
N TYR A 17 25.06 -17.82 -19.43
CA TYR A 17 23.61 -17.70 -19.35
C TYR A 17 23.31 -16.39 -18.64
N SER A 18 23.33 -15.28 -19.37
CA SER A 18 22.72 -14.03 -18.93
C SER A 18 21.21 -14.24 -18.95
N VAL A 19 20.68 -14.83 -17.88
CA VAL A 19 19.26 -14.78 -17.57
C VAL A 19 18.98 -13.34 -17.14
N SER A 20 18.80 -12.45 -18.11
CA SER A 20 18.18 -11.14 -17.88
C SER A 20 16.68 -11.36 -17.75
N CYS A 21 16.21 -11.57 -16.52
CA CYS A 21 14.78 -11.64 -16.24
C CYS A 21 14.19 -10.23 -16.30
N SER A 22 13.29 -9.98 -17.26
CA SER A 22 12.53 -8.74 -17.40
C SER A 22 11.52 -8.60 -16.26
N GLN A 23 11.85 -7.84 -15.22
CA GLN A 23 10.99 -7.58 -14.05
C GLN A 23 10.29 -6.21 -14.09
N ASN A 24 10.24 -5.55 -15.26
CA ASN A 24 9.78 -4.16 -15.32
C ASN A 24 8.23 -4.00 -15.33
N ASN A 25 7.47 -5.09 -15.50
CA ASN A 25 6.00 -5.01 -15.67
C ASN A 25 5.19 -5.38 -14.40
N GLN A 26 5.83 -5.88 -13.34
CA GLN A 26 5.11 -6.30 -12.13
C GLN A 26 4.86 -5.15 -11.14
N LEU A 27 5.72 -4.14 -11.14
CA LEU A 27 5.59 -3.00 -10.22
C LEU A 27 4.42 -2.08 -10.61
N ALA A 28 4.22 -1.85 -11.92
CA ALA A 28 3.11 -1.05 -12.43
C ALA A 28 1.75 -1.68 -12.09
N GLY A 29 1.58 -2.98 -12.39
CA GLY A 29 0.33 -3.71 -12.09
C GLY A 29 0.05 -3.85 -10.59
N LYS A 30 1.08 -4.03 -9.76
CA LYS A 30 0.91 -4.04 -8.29
C LYS A 30 0.47 -2.68 -7.76
N ASN A 31 1.10 -1.60 -8.21
CA ASN A 31 0.74 -0.25 -7.77
C ASN A 31 -0.67 0.12 -8.21
N GLU A 32 -1.08 -0.25 -9.42
CA GLU A 32 -2.45 -0.06 -9.88
C GLU A 32 -3.45 -0.82 -8.99
N SER A 33 -3.17 -2.09 -8.66
CA SER A 33 -4.02 -2.87 -7.76
C SER A 33 -4.11 -2.28 -6.34
N VAL A 34 -3.06 -1.63 -5.84
CA VAL A 34 -3.06 -0.94 -4.54
C VAL A 34 -3.93 0.31 -4.61
N ILE A 35 -3.73 1.15 -5.63
CA ILE A 35 -4.51 2.39 -5.81
C ILE A 35 -6.00 2.09 -6.03
N ASN A 36 -6.34 0.99 -6.71
CA ASN A 36 -7.72 0.57 -6.95
C ASN A 36 -8.54 0.28 -5.67
N LYS A 37 -7.88 0.04 -4.52
CA LYS A 37 -8.57 -0.07 -3.23
C LYS A 37 -9.07 1.27 -2.70
N ILE A 38 -8.51 2.39 -3.17
CA ILE A 38 -8.86 3.75 -2.72
C ILE A 38 -9.92 4.30 -3.67
N THR A 39 -11.12 4.58 -3.16
CA THR A 39 -12.28 4.86 -4.02
C THR A 39 -12.54 6.34 -4.27
N PHE A 40 -11.55 7.18 -3.97
CA PHE A 40 -11.60 8.61 -4.21
C PHE A 40 -10.32 9.05 -4.90
N ASP A 41 -10.41 10.13 -5.65
CA ASP A 41 -9.27 10.68 -6.37
C ASP A 41 -8.27 11.33 -5.39
N ILE A 42 -7.15 10.66 -5.16
CA ILE A 42 -6.06 11.12 -4.29
C ILE A 42 -5.33 12.32 -4.90
N ASP A 43 -5.35 12.45 -6.23
CA ASP A 43 -4.66 13.52 -6.94
C ASP A 43 -5.45 14.83 -6.95
N SER A 44 -6.72 14.77 -6.56
CA SER A 44 -7.53 15.97 -6.26
C SER A 44 -7.12 16.69 -4.95
N LEU A 45 -6.30 16.04 -4.12
CA LEU A 45 -5.82 16.57 -2.84
C LEU A 45 -4.46 17.27 -3.03
N ASN A 46 -4.33 18.48 -2.50
CA ASN A 46 -3.07 19.23 -2.51
C ASN A 46 -2.03 18.59 -1.55
N GLU A 47 -0.85 19.21 -1.43
CA GLU A 47 0.24 18.69 -0.59
C GLU A 47 -0.11 18.61 0.91
N GLU A 48 -1.09 19.40 1.35
CA GLU A 48 -1.61 19.40 2.72
C GLU A 48 -2.76 18.39 2.92
N GLY A 49 -3.14 17.65 1.86
CA GLY A 49 -4.24 16.71 1.88
C GLY A 49 -5.61 17.39 1.90
N LEU A 50 -5.72 18.58 1.31
CA LEU A 50 -6.95 19.36 1.20
C LEU A 50 -7.45 19.39 -0.25
N TYR A 51 -8.76 19.44 -0.44
CA TYR A 51 -9.41 19.60 -1.75
C TYR A 51 -10.45 20.72 -1.71
N GLY A 52 -10.81 21.25 -2.88
CA GLY A 52 -11.80 22.32 -3.04
C GLY A 52 -11.22 23.58 -3.67
N PRO A 53 -12.04 24.64 -3.82
CA PRO A 53 -11.57 25.91 -4.34
C PRO A 53 -10.62 26.61 -3.35
N PRO A 54 -9.77 27.55 -3.81
CA PRO A 54 -8.74 28.18 -2.97
C PRO A 54 -9.26 28.89 -1.71
N ASP A 55 -10.49 29.39 -1.74
CA ASP A 55 -11.16 30.06 -0.62
C ASP A 55 -11.90 29.09 0.32
N ARG A 56 -11.97 27.81 -0.03
CA ARG A 56 -12.73 26.80 0.72
C ARG A 56 -12.12 25.40 0.59
N LEU A 57 -10.93 25.26 1.16
CA LEU A 57 -10.25 23.98 1.27
C LEU A 57 -10.85 23.12 2.39
N HIS A 58 -10.98 21.83 2.11
CA HIS A 58 -11.53 20.84 3.03
C HIS A 58 -10.62 19.62 3.12
N ALA A 59 -10.48 19.09 4.32
CA ALA A 59 -9.94 17.75 4.53
C ALA A 59 -10.97 16.70 4.12
N LEU A 60 -10.49 15.51 3.78
CA LEU A 60 -11.30 14.33 3.53
C LEU A 60 -11.14 13.36 4.69
N ASP A 61 -12.24 12.94 5.28
CA ASP A 61 -12.26 11.77 6.15
C ASP A 61 -12.40 10.51 5.30
N TYR A 62 -11.68 9.46 5.66
CA TYR A 62 -11.73 8.16 5.00
C TYR A 62 -11.89 7.04 6.01
N LYS A 63 -12.42 5.91 5.54
CA LYS A 63 -12.68 4.73 6.36
C LYS A 63 -12.27 3.44 5.68
N PHE A 64 -11.93 2.45 6.49
CA PHE A 64 -11.70 1.07 6.07
C PHE A 64 -11.91 0.11 7.25
N CYS A 65 -11.95 -1.19 6.95
CA CYS A 65 -12.13 -2.24 7.95
C CYS A 65 -10.85 -3.06 8.08
N ILE A 66 -10.57 -3.52 9.30
CA ILE A 66 -9.52 -4.50 9.59
C ILE A 66 -10.07 -5.59 10.50
N PRO A 67 -9.51 -6.82 10.51
CA PRO A 67 -9.94 -7.83 11.46
C PRO A 67 -9.72 -7.38 12.91
N MET A 68 -10.59 -7.81 13.82
CA MET A 68 -10.56 -7.44 15.25
C MET A 68 -9.47 -8.21 16.03
N GLU A 69 -8.22 -8.03 15.62
CA GLU A 69 -7.04 -8.60 16.27
C GLU A 69 -6.00 -7.50 16.52
N ASP A 70 -5.30 -7.59 17.65
CA ASP A 70 -4.36 -6.55 18.07
C ASP A 70 -3.18 -6.38 17.09
N GLU A 71 -2.79 -7.43 16.37
CA GLU A 71 -1.72 -7.37 15.38
C GLU A 71 -2.03 -6.37 14.26
N PHE A 72 -3.23 -6.45 13.66
CA PHE A 72 -3.65 -5.55 12.58
C PHE A 72 -3.82 -4.11 13.09
N LYS A 73 -4.36 -3.96 14.30
CA LYS A 73 -4.46 -2.65 14.96
C LYS A 73 -3.08 -2.00 15.10
N ASN A 74 -2.12 -2.75 15.65
CA ASN A 74 -0.76 -2.26 15.87
C ASN A 74 -0.04 -1.93 14.55
N GLU A 75 -0.29 -2.69 13.48
CA GLU A 75 0.29 -2.42 12.15
C GLU A 75 -0.28 -1.13 11.55
N VAL A 76 -1.59 -0.94 11.61
CA VAL A 76 -2.26 0.29 11.15
C VAL A 76 -1.75 1.52 11.92
N GLU A 77 -1.69 1.44 13.25
CA GLU A 77 -1.21 2.53 14.10
C GLU A 77 0.28 2.87 13.85
N LYS A 78 1.10 1.89 13.45
CA LYS A 78 2.49 2.14 13.04
C LYS A 78 2.58 2.90 11.71
N ILE A 79 1.65 2.65 10.78
CA ILE A 79 1.61 3.34 9.49
C ILE A 79 1.08 4.77 9.67
N ASP A 80 -0.03 4.90 10.38
CA ASP A 80 -0.69 6.17 10.66
C ASP A 80 -1.24 6.21 12.10
N PRO A 81 -0.48 6.83 13.03
CA PRO A 81 -0.89 6.98 14.42
C PRO A 81 -2.11 7.86 14.64
N SER A 82 -2.58 8.59 13.62
CA SER A 82 -3.75 9.48 13.71
C SER A 82 -5.08 8.74 13.52
N ILE A 83 -5.03 7.48 13.05
CA ILE A 83 -6.23 6.69 12.78
C ILE A 83 -6.98 6.39 14.07
N LYS A 84 -8.28 6.68 14.04
CA LYS A 84 -9.21 6.34 15.11
C LYS A 84 -9.80 4.97 14.83
N ILE A 85 -9.71 4.08 15.82
CA ILE A 85 -10.11 2.68 15.69
C ILE A 85 -11.27 2.42 16.65
N TYR A 86 -12.38 1.96 16.10
CA TYR A 86 -13.60 1.68 16.82
C TYR A 86 -13.98 0.20 16.66
N PRO A 87 -14.55 -0.45 17.68
CA PRO A 87 -15.16 -1.75 17.48
C PRO A 87 -16.22 -1.62 16.38
N GLY A 88 -16.16 -2.51 15.39
CA GLY A 88 -17.15 -2.57 14.33
C GLY A 88 -18.54 -2.69 14.95
N SER A 89 -19.49 -1.95 14.40
CA SER A 89 -20.90 -2.16 14.66
C SER A 89 -21.53 -2.66 13.37
N SER A 90 -22.53 -3.54 13.46
CA SER A 90 -23.32 -4.06 12.34
C SER A 90 -24.14 -3.00 11.59
N SER A 91 -23.80 -1.72 11.77
CA SER A 91 -24.47 -0.57 11.17
C SER A 91 -23.95 -0.29 9.76
N LYS A 92 -24.63 0.62 9.06
CA LYS A 92 -24.41 1.05 7.66
C LYS A 92 -22.98 1.52 7.31
N GLN A 93 -22.06 1.52 8.27
CA GLN A 93 -20.68 1.96 8.10
C GLN A 93 -19.81 0.94 7.37
N GLY A 94 -20.28 -0.31 7.22
CA GLY A 94 -19.77 -1.26 6.24
C GLY A 94 -18.75 -2.29 6.77
N CYS A 95 -18.37 -2.21 8.04
CA CYS A 95 -17.56 -3.25 8.69
C CYS A 95 -18.47 -4.27 9.39
N GLY A 96 -18.14 -5.56 9.25
CA GLY A 96 -18.88 -6.66 9.83
C GLY A 96 -18.64 -6.86 11.33
N ASN A 97 -19.37 -7.82 11.89
CA ASN A 97 -19.06 -8.33 13.23
C ASN A 97 -17.67 -9.00 13.19
N GLY A 98 -16.79 -8.66 14.12
CA GLY A 98 -15.41 -9.18 14.16
C GLY A 98 -14.38 -8.34 13.41
N GLU A 99 -14.75 -7.15 12.96
CA GLU A 99 -13.84 -6.17 12.36
C GLU A 99 -13.80 -4.88 13.19
N TYR A 100 -12.68 -4.17 13.14
CA TYR A 100 -12.61 -2.77 13.56
C TYR A 100 -12.97 -1.84 12.40
N LEU A 101 -13.63 -0.74 12.72
CA LEU A 101 -13.74 0.41 11.84
C LEU A 101 -12.58 1.37 12.11
N CYS A 102 -11.79 1.63 11.08
CA CYS A 102 -10.70 2.60 11.11
C CYS A 102 -11.13 3.86 10.37
N ILE A 103 -10.93 5.03 10.99
CA ILE A 103 -11.22 6.34 10.41
C ILE A 103 -9.95 7.19 10.45
N GLY A 104 -9.54 7.68 9.28
CA GLY A 104 -8.44 8.62 9.14
C GLY A 104 -8.89 9.92 8.49
N ASN A 105 -7.99 10.91 8.48
CA ASN A 105 -8.21 12.22 7.86
C ASN A 105 -7.01 12.56 6.96
N THR A 106 -7.24 13.21 5.81
CA THR A 106 -6.18 13.54 4.86
C THR A 106 -5.35 14.76 5.26
N HIS A 107 -5.82 15.62 6.17
CA HIS A 107 -5.11 16.83 6.60
C HIS A 107 -3.98 16.49 7.57
N GLN A 108 -2.92 15.91 7.00
CA GLN A 108 -1.71 15.51 7.68
C GLN A 108 -0.55 15.36 6.68
N GLN A 109 0.67 15.48 7.19
CA GLN A 109 1.87 15.20 6.40
C GLN A 109 1.87 13.75 5.91
N ASP A 110 2.41 13.56 4.72
CA ASP A 110 2.61 12.27 4.07
C ASP A 110 1.32 11.44 3.88
N PHE A 111 0.15 12.09 3.80
CA PHE A 111 -1.13 11.38 3.70
C PHE A 111 -1.17 10.43 2.49
N LYS A 112 -0.58 10.81 1.34
CA LYS A 112 -0.53 9.96 0.14
C LYS A 112 0.25 8.67 0.43
N GLN A 113 1.43 8.80 1.03
CA GLN A 113 2.29 7.66 1.36
C GLN A 113 1.62 6.75 2.40
N LYS A 114 0.94 7.33 3.40
CA LYS A 114 0.16 6.57 4.39
C LYS A 114 -0.98 5.80 3.73
N LEU A 115 -1.80 6.45 2.91
CA LEU A 115 -2.89 5.79 2.16
C LEU A 115 -2.40 4.65 1.28
N ILE A 116 -1.28 4.84 0.56
CA ILE A 116 -0.68 3.80 -0.28
C ILE A 116 -0.19 2.63 0.58
N LYS A 117 0.47 2.89 1.71
CA LYS A 117 0.91 1.84 2.65
C LYS A 117 -0.27 1.08 3.22
N LEU A 118 -1.32 1.77 3.66
CA LEU A 118 -2.56 1.14 4.14
C LEU A 118 -3.20 0.27 3.05
N ALA A 119 -3.37 0.79 1.85
CA ALA A 119 -3.93 0.03 0.73
C ALA A 119 -3.05 -1.17 0.33
N SER A 120 -1.75 -1.13 0.61
CA SER A 120 -0.83 -2.24 0.36
C SER A 120 -1.00 -3.40 1.35
N LEU A 121 -1.75 -3.22 2.44
CA LEU A 121 -2.08 -4.30 3.38
C LEU A 121 -3.16 -5.21 2.78
N ASP A 122 -2.90 -6.51 2.74
CA ASP A 122 -3.76 -7.48 2.06
C ASP A 122 -5.15 -7.60 2.72
N TYR A 123 -5.23 -7.44 4.04
CA TYR A 123 -6.49 -7.49 4.79
C TYR A 123 -7.31 -6.20 4.70
N ILE A 124 -6.75 -5.10 4.17
CA ILE A 124 -7.52 -3.91 3.83
C ILE A 124 -8.05 -4.09 2.42
N ILE A 125 -9.34 -4.40 2.32
CA ILE A 125 -9.99 -4.69 1.04
C ILE A 125 -10.30 -3.41 0.27
N ARG A 126 -10.64 -2.32 0.98
CA ARG A 126 -11.11 -1.07 0.38
C ARG A 126 -10.95 0.09 1.35
N ILE A 127 -10.66 1.27 0.83
CA ILE A 127 -10.59 2.54 1.54
C ILE A 127 -11.58 3.51 0.88
N ASP A 128 -12.65 3.83 1.61
CA ASP A 128 -13.73 4.69 1.14
C ASP A 128 -13.62 6.10 1.72
N ARG A 129 -14.10 7.08 0.97
CA ARG A 129 -14.42 8.40 1.54
C ARG A 129 -15.51 8.23 2.59
N MET A 130 -15.32 8.86 3.75
CA MET A 130 -16.35 8.99 4.77
C MET A 130 -17.21 10.21 4.47
N VAL A 131 -18.53 10.02 4.48
CA VAL A 131 -19.53 11.09 4.30
C VAL A 131 -20.25 11.24 5.63
N TRP A 132 -20.29 12.47 6.14
CA TRP A 132 -21.04 12.83 7.35
C TRP A 132 -22.41 13.35 6.92
N GLU A 133 -23.49 12.72 7.40
CA GLU A 133 -24.89 13.11 7.17
C GLU A 133 -25.46 13.88 8.37
#